data_AF-A0A0V0VR50-F1
#
_entry.id   AF-A0A0V0VR50-F1
#
_cell.length_a   1.000
_cell.length_b   1.000
_cell.length_c   1.000
_cell.angle_alpha   90.00
_cell.angle_beta   90.00
_cell.angle_gamma   90.00
#
_symmetry.space_group_name_H-M   'P 1'
#
loop_
_entity.id
_entity.type
_entity.pdbx_description
1 polymer ?
#
loop_
_entity_poly.entity_id
_entity_poly.type
_entity_poly.pdbx_seq_one_letter_code
_entity_poly.pdbx_strand_id
1 'polypeptide(L)'
;MWNCQRIFASEVHVRCLQPMDLGVLRQFKCKYCSHLLQSLLANAETCEHAYKFSSRITVLDAVRWISQSWNQVDAEVIIKCFQLSGISSAEDPITEQDDNVVCISELAALHKAVSERHLVTDDVINAQDYAAIDDELT
;
A
#
# COMPACT_ATOMS: atom_id res chain seq x y z
N MET A 1 -1.09 -7.23 -33.54
CA MET A 1 0.10 -7.78 -32.85
C MET A 1 0.56 -6.75 -31.83
N TRP A 2 0.61 -7.10 -30.55
CA TRP A 2 1.14 -6.20 -29.51
C TRP A 2 2.66 -6.17 -29.63
N ASN A 3 3.25 -5.01 -29.86
CA ASN A 3 4.70 -4.85 -29.99
C ASN A 3 5.29 -4.61 -28.60
N CYS A 4 5.54 -5.68 -27.85
CA CYS A 4 6.11 -5.63 -26.50
C CYS A 4 7.61 -5.92 -26.55
N GLN A 5 8.43 -5.04 -25.98
CA GLN A 5 9.89 -5.21 -25.87
C GLN A 5 10.24 -5.75 -24.48
N ARG A 6 11.05 -6.82 -24.43
CA ARG A 6 11.51 -7.42 -23.17
C ARG A 6 12.69 -6.62 -22.61
N ILE A 7 12.57 -6.18 -21.36
CA ILE A 7 13.67 -5.61 -20.58
C ILE A 7 14.34 -6.77 -19.83
N PHE A 8 15.66 -6.92 -19.99
CA PHE A 8 16.44 -7.92 -19.27
C PHE A 8 17.09 -7.25 -18.06
N ALA A 9 16.72 -7.67 -16.84
CA ALA A 9 17.38 -7.28 -15.61
C ALA A 9 18.16 -8.49 -15.05
N SER A 10 19.39 -8.26 -14.57
CA SER A 10 20.15 -9.29 -13.83
C SER A 10 19.52 -9.53 -12.45
N GLU A 11 19.75 -10.69 -11.83
CA GLU A 11 19.12 -11.08 -10.55
C GLU A 11 19.19 -9.99 -9.46
N VAL A 12 20.30 -9.26 -9.39
CA VAL A 12 20.51 -8.15 -8.42
C VAL A 12 19.72 -6.89 -8.81
N HIS A 13 19.58 -6.61 -10.10
CA HIS A 13 18.82 -5.46 -10.61
C HIS A 13 17.30 -5.68 -10.51
N VAL A 14 16.82 -6.93 -10.52
CA VAL A 14 15.40 -7.24 -10.34
C VAL A 14 14.92 -6.74 -8.97
N ARG A 15 15.67 -6.97 -7.89
CA ARG A 15 15.16 -6.66 -6.54
C ARG A 15 15.26 -5.19 -6.14
N CYS A 16 16.32 -4.49 -6.54
CA CYS A 16 16.56 -3.12 -6.06
C CYS A 16 16.07 -2.02 -7.01
N LEU A 17 15.77 -2.34 -8.27
CA LEU A 17 15.41 -1.36 -9.29
C LEU A 17 14.06 -1.66 -9.96
N GLN A 18 13.26 -2.59 -9.44
CA GLN A 18 11.91 -2.80 -9.97
C GLN A 18 11.00 -1.61 -9.59
N PRO A 19 10.35 -0.94 -10.56
CA PRO A 19 9.47 0.22 -10.28
C PRO A 19 8.38 -0.07 -9.23
N MET A 20 7.90 -1.31 -9.18
CA MET A 20 6.87 -1.70 -8.21
C MET A 20 7.38 -1.62 -6.77
N ASP A 21 8.64 -2.02 -6.55
CA ASP A 21 9.26 -2.07 -5.23
C ASP A 21 9.88 -0.71 -4.82
N LEU A 22 10.02 0.22 -5.78
CA LEU A 22 10.52 1.59 -5.53
C LEU A 22 9.48 2.54 -4.91
N GLY A 23 8.24 2.10 -4.68
CA GLY A 23 7.24 2.89 -3.96
C GLY A 23 5.79 2.65 -4.40
N VAL A 24 5.56 2.17 -5.62
CA VAL A 24 4.19 1.92 -6.13
C VAL A 24 3.46 0.92 -5.25
N LEU A 25 4.11 -0.21 -4.91
CA LEU A 25 3.50 -1.24 -4.09
C LEU A 25 3.28 -0.75 -2.65
N ARG A 26 4.20 0.06 -2.12
CA ARG A 26 4.09 0.68 -0.79
C ARG A 26 2.87 1.58 -0.71
N GLN A 27 2.68 2.48 -1.69
CA GLN A 27 1.52 3.37 -1.73
C GLN A 27 0.21 2.58 -1.89
N PHE A 28 0.20 1.58 -2.78
CA PHE A 28 -0.95 0.70 -2.97
C PHE A 28 -1.35 -0.02 -1.68
N LYS A 29 -0.38 -0.68 -1.00
CA LYS A 29 -0.60 -1.38 0.28
C LYS A 29 -1.14 -0.41 1.34
N CYS A 30 -0.55 0.77 1.44
CA CYS A 30 -1.00 1.81 2.37
C CYS A 30 -2.47 2.20 2.14
N LYS A 31 -2.86 2.50 0.89
CA LYS A 31 -4.25 2.84 0.56
C LYS A 31 -5.21 1.68 0.79
N TYR A 32 -4.80 0.43 0.50
CA TYR A 32 -5.58 -0.76 0.81
C TYR A 32 -5.83 -0.91 2.32
N CYS A 33 -4.78 -0.79 3.13
CA CYS A 33 -4.91 -0.85 4.58
C CYS A 33 -5.81 0.27 5.12
N SER A 34 -5.76 1.47 4.53
CA SER A 34 -6.68 2.56 4.90
C SER A 34 -8.14 2.18 4.67
N HIS A 35 -8.49 1.58 3.52
CA HIS A 35 -9.86 1.10 3.25
C HIS A 35 -10.30 0.02 4.24
N LEU A 36 -9.41 -0.91 4.57
CA LEU A 36 -9.67 -1.94 5.56
C LEU A 36 -9.97 -1.34 6.95
N LEU A 37 -9.13 -0.41 7.42
CA LEU A 37 -9.29 0.25 8.72
C LEU A 37 -10.55 1.13 8.76
N GLN A 38 -10.86 1.84 7.67
CA GLN A 38 -12.10 2.61 7.55
C GLN A 38 -13.33 1.70 7.61
N SER A 39 -13.30 0.55 6.93
CA SER A 39 -14.38 -0.42 6.99
C SER A 39 -14.53 -1.00 8.40
N LEU A 40 -13.42 -1.30 9.09
CA LEU A 40 -13.44 -1.71 10.49
C LEU A 40 -14.09 -0.63 11.37
N LEU A 41 -13.73 0.63 11.15
CA LEU A 41 -14.26 1.76 11.90
C LEU A 41 -15.77 1.96 11.67
N ALA A 42 -16.22 1.81 10.43
CA ALA A 42 -17.63 1.90 10.07
C ALA A 42 -18.47 0.76 10.67
N ASN A 43 -17.85 -0.41 10.91
CA ASN A 43 -18.50 -1.56 11.51
C ASN A 43 -18.30 -1.67 13.03
N ALA A 44 -17.60 -0.70 13.64
CA ALA A 44 -17.27 -0.68 15.05
C ALA A 44 -18.49 -0.73 15.97
N GLU A 45 -19.59 -0.11 15.57
CA GLU A 45 -20.84 -0.08 16.35
C GLU A 45 -21.58 -1.42 16.32
N THR A 46 -21.32 -2.24 15.29
CA THR A 46 -22.00 -3.53 15.08
C THR A 46 -21.13 -4.72 15.50
N CYS A 47 -19.80 -4.56 15.50
CA CYS A 47 -18.85 -5.61 15.83
C CYS A 47 -17.96 -5.16 16.99
N GLU A 48 -18.19 -5.72 18.19
CA GLU A 48 -17.41 -5.43 19.40
C GLU A 48 -15.91 -5.76 19.27
N HIS A 49 -15.52 -6.64 18.33
CA HIS A 49 -14.14 -7.11 18.17
C HIS A 49 -13.74 -7.27 16.69
N ALA A 50 -12.46 -6.98 16.38
CA ALA A 50 -11.88 -7.12 15.04
C ALA A 50 -11.99 -8.54 14.46
N TYR A 51 -11.95 -9.60 15.27
CA TYR A 51 -12.09 -10.97 14.74
C TYR A 51 -13.50 -11.22 14.15
N LYS A 52 -14.54 -10.63 14.74
CA LYS A 52 -15.91 -10.73 14.19
C LYS A 52 -16.00 -9.95 12.88
N PHE A 53 -15.30 -8.82 12.80
CA PHE A 53 -15.21 -8.05 11.57
C PHE A 53 -14.47 -8.81 10.48
N SER A 54 -13.30 -9.41 10.75
CA SER A 54 -12.51 -10.15 9.75
C SER A 54 -13.30 -11.31 9.16
N SER A 55 -14.11 -12.01 9.98
CA SER A 55 -14.99 -13.08 9.51
C SER A 55 -16.11 -12.64 8.56
N ARG A 56 -16.45 -11.33 8.53
CA ARG A 56 -17.47 -10.75 7.65
C ARG A 56 -16.91 -10.22 6.34
N ILE A 57 -15.59 -10.03 6.24
CA ILE A 57 -14.95 -9.52 5.03
C ILE A 57 -15.17 -10.55 3.92
N THR A 58 -15.83 -10.12 2.85
CA THR A 58 -16.04 -10.97 1.68
C THR A 58 -14.94 -10.76 0.65
N VAL A 59 -14.78 -11.72 -0.27
CA VAL A 59 -13.89 -11.56 -1.43
C VAL A 59 -14.29 -10.34 -2.27
N LEU A 60 -15.58 -10.02 -2.35
CA LEU A 60 -16.07 -8.84 -3.06
C LEU A 60 -15.55 -7.54 -2.43
N ASP A 61 -15.51 -7.47 -1.09
CA ASP A 61 -14.97 -6.30 -0.38
C ASP A 61 -13.47 -6.15 -0.66
N ALA A 62 -12.72 -7.25 -0.60
CA ALA A 62 -11.30 -7.25 -0.94
C ALA A 62 -11.04 -6.79 -2.39
N VAL A 63 -11.80 -7.29 -3.36
CA VAL A 63 -11.69 -6.88 -4.77
C VAL A 63 -12.02 -5.40 -4.96
N ARG A 64 -13.05 -4.90 -4.26
CA ARG A 64 -13.41 -3.47 -4.27
C ARG A 64 -12.27 -2.62 -3.72
N TRP A 65 -11.67 -3.01 -2.59
CA TRP A 65 -10.53 -2.30 -2.02
C TRP A 65 -9.33 -2.32 -2.94
N ILE A 66 -9.00 -3.46 -3.56
CA ILE A 66 -7.91 -3.53 -4.56
C ILE A 66 -8.15 -2.53 -5.68
N SER A 67 -9.37 -2.48 -6.25
CA SER A 67 -9.69 -1.54 -7.31
C SER A 67 -9.63 -0.08 -6.85
N GLN A 68 -10.14 0.23 -5.67
CA GLN A 68 -10.13 1.59 -5.12
C GLN A 68 -8.72 2.06 -4.79
N SER A 69 -7.92 1.21 -4.16
CA SER A 69 -6.52 1.48 -3.83
C SER A 69 -5.69 1.75 -5.07
N TRP A 70 -5.83 0.92 -6.11
CA TRP A 70 -5.10 1.13 -7.36
C TRP A 70 -5.44 2.48 -8.02
N ASN A 71 -6.72 2.85 -8.02
CA ASN A 71 -7.16 4.13 -8.58
C ASN A 71 -6.72 5.35 -7.74
N GLN A 72 -6.25 5.13 -6.52
CA GLN A 72 -5.73 6.18 -5.62
C GLN A 72 -4.20 6.22 -5.57
N VAL A 73 -3.50 5.33 -6.28
CA VAL A 73 -2.05 5.42 -6.45
C VAL A 73 -1.77 6.61 -7.37
N ASP A 74 -0.90 7.51 -6.93
CA ASP A 74 -0.63 8.73 -7.67
C ASP A 74 0.19 8.42 -8.92
N ALA A 75 -0.24 8.94 -10.06
CA ALA A 75 0.47 8.76 -11.32
C ALA A 75 1.90 9.33 -11.25
N GLU A 76 2.11 10.39 -10.46
CA GLU A 76 3.42 10.98 -10.22
C GLU A 76 4.37 10.01 -9.49
N VAL A 77 3.87 9.28 -8.49
CA VAL A 77 4.64 8.22 -7.79
C VAL A 77 5.04 7.12 -8.76
N ILE A 78 4.12 6.69 -9.64
CA ILE A 78 4.42 5.68 -10.66
C ILE A 78 5.52 6.20 -11.60
N ILE A 79 5.38 7.41 -12.14
CA ILE A 79 6.37 8.01 -13.03
C ILE A 79 7.74 8.08 -12.36
N LYS A 80 7.80 8.60 -11.12
CA LYS A 80 9.03 8.70 -10.33
C LYS A 80 9.69 7.34 -10.10
N CYS A 81 8.92 6.31 -9.76
CA CYS A 81 9.44 4.94 -9.59
C CYS A 81 10.01 4.37 -10.89
N PHE A 82 9.37 4.62 -12.03
CA PHE A 82 9.86 4.21 -13.35
C PHE A 82 11.11 4.99 -13.79
N GLN A 83 11.26 6.26 -13.37
CA GLN A 83 12.50 7.00 -13.58
C GLN A 83 13.64 6.46 -12.71
N LEU A 84 13.38 6.24 -11.42
CA LEU A 84 14.34 5.68 -10.46
C LEU A 84 14.83 4.28 -10.86
N SER A 85 13.96 3.47 -11.48
CA SER A 85 14.33 2.15 -12.02
C SER A 85 15.29 2.20 -13.23
N GLY A 86 15.50 3.37 -13.83
CA GLY A 86 16.26 3.53 -15.07
C GLY A 86 15.53 3.03 -16.32
N ILE A 87 14.25 2.66 -16.22
CA ILE A 87 13.43 2.23 -17.36
C ILE A 87 12.92 3.44 -18.16
N SER A 88 12.64 4.56 -17.47
CA SER A 88 12.23 5.82 -18.11
C SER A 88 13.35 6.85 -18.02
N SER A 89 13.75 7.40 -19.16
CA SER A 89 14.60 8.60 -19.19
C SER A 89 13.70 9.82 -19.04
N ALA A 90 13.92 10.67 -18.03
CA ALA A 90 13.15 11.89 -17.87
C ALA A 90 14.06 13.13 -17.94
N GLU A 91 13.52 14.14 -18.63
CA GLU A 91 14.09 15.49 -18.79
C GLU A 91 13.66 16.44 -17.65
N ASP A 92 12.72 16.00 -16.79
CA ASP A 92 12.15 16.80 -15.71
C ASP A 92 12.85 16.56 -14.36
N PRO A 93 13.07 17.62 -13.56
CA PRO A 93 13.65 17.50 -12.23
C PRO A 93 12.72 16.75 -11.28
N ILE A 94 13.24 15.73 -10.61
CA ILE A 94 12.55 14.97 -9.56
C ILE A 94 12.24 15.93 -8.40
N THR A 95 10.97 16.28 -8.20
CA THR A 95 10.54 17.02 -7.00
C THR A 95 10.58 16.10 -5.78
N GLU A 96 11.14 16.61 -4.67
CA GLU A 96 11.33 15.89 -3.40
C GLU A 96 10.03 15.79 -2.56
N GLN A 97 8.85 15.84 -3.17
CA GLN A 97 7.64 15.43 -2.45
C GLN A 97 7.66 13.91 -2.30
N ASP A 98 7.68 13.44 -1.06
CA ASP A 98 7.57 12.01 -0.72
C ASP A 98 6.11 11.69 -0.40
N ASP A 99 5.31 11.48 -1.44
CA ASP A 99 3.87 11.19 -1.33
C ASP A 99 3.59 9.91 -0.51
N ASN A 100 4.59 9.04 -0.35
CA ASN A 100 4.49 7.90 0.56
C ASN A 100 4.42 8.33 2.04
N VAL A 101 5.11 9.40 2.44
CA VAL A 101 5.06 9.93 3.82
C VAL A 101 3.65 10.41 4.14
N VAL A 102 3.00 11.07 3.19
CA VAL A 102 1.61 11.53 3.35
C VAL A 102 0.67 10.33 3.53
N CYS A 103 0.78 9.30 2.68
CA CYS A 103 -0.04 8.09 2.81
C CYS A 103 0.12 7.42 4.19
N ILE A 104 1.35 7.30 4.68
CA ILE A 104 1.64 6.68 5.98
C ILE A 104 1.07 7.50 7.14
N SER A 105 1.11 8.83 7.03
CA SER A 105 0.54 9.72 8.06
C SER A 105 -0.98 9.55 8.20
N GLU A 106 -1.71 9.40 7.08
CA GLU A 106 -3.15 9.11 7.06
C GLU A 106 -3.45 7.74 7.69
N LEU A 107 -2.65 6.72 7.32
CA LEU A 107 -2.81 5.37 7.85
C LEU A 107 -2.56 5.31 9.36
N ALA A 108 -1.55 6.04 9.85
CA ALA A 108 -1.26 6.14 11.28
C ALA A 108 -2.41 6.79 12.07
N ALA A 109 -3.06 7.80 11.50
CA ALA A 109 -4.25 8.42 12.11
C ALA A 109 -5.42 7.44 12.20
N LEU A 110 -5.67 6.64 11.15
CA LEU A 110 -6.70 5.59 11.17
C LEU A 110 -6.38 4.50 12.20
N HIS A 111 -5.13 4.06 12.27
CA HIS A 111 -4.70 3.06 13.24
C HIS A 111 -4.92 3.54 14.68
N LYS A 112 -4.59 4.81 14.97
CA LYS A 112 -4.86 5.44 16.25
C LYS A 112 -6.36 5.45 16.58
N ALA A 113 -7.22 5.87 15.65
CA ALA A 113 -8.67 5.92 15.86
C ALA A 113 -9.29 4.52 16.09
N VAL A 114 -8.73 3.50 15.46
CA VAL A 114 -9.13 2.09 15.65
C VAL A 114 -8.66 1.57 17.02
N SER A 115 -7.45 1.92 17.45
CA SER A 115 -6.92 1.58 18.78
C SER A 115 -7.71 2.24 19.91
N GLU A 116 -8.05 3.52 19.79
CA GLU A 116 -8.84 4.27 20.78
C GLU A 116 -10.23 3.66 21.03
N ARG A 117 -10.81 3.01 20.01
CA ARG A 117 -12.12 2.34 20.12
C ARG A 117 -12.03 0.90 20.66
N HIS A 118 -10.85 0.43 21.10
CA HIS A 118 -10.66 -0.93 21.62
C HIS A 118 -11.07 -2.06 20.64
N LEU A 119 -11.11 -1.77 19.33
CA LEU A 119 -11.54 -2.75 18.33
C LEU A 119 -10.45 -3.79 18.02
N VAL A 120 -9.20 -3.51 18.37
CA VAL A 120 -8.04 -4.36 18.13
C VAL A 120 -7.77 -5.17 19.40
N THR A 121 -8.00 -6.47 19.33
CA THR A 121 -7.21 -7.43 20.12
C THR A 121 -5.91 -7.68 19.35
N ASP A 122 -4.79 -7.86 20.05
CA ASP A 122 -3.39 -7.85 19.57
C ASP A 122 -3.08 -8.67 18.29
N ASP A 123 -4.02 -9.45 17.75
CA ASP A 123 -3.80 -10.48 16.74
C ASP A 123 -4.27 -10.13 15.31
N VAL A 124 -4.98 -9.01 15.05
CA VAL A 124 -5.70 -8.84 13.75
C VAL A 124 -5.09 -7.81 12.79
N ILE A 125 -4.53 -6.70 13.26
CA ILE A 125 -3.87 -5.71 12.38
C ILE A 125 -2.75 -5.02 13.16
N ASN A 126 -1.58 -5.63 13.23
CA ASN A 126 -0.38 -4.90 13.60
C ASN A 126 0.08 -4.10 12.37
N ALA A 127 -0.08 -2.77 12.40
CA ALA A 127 0.41 -1.91 11.32
C ALA A 127 1.93 -2.04 11.12
N GLN A 128 2.68 -2.44 12.16
CA GLN A 128 4.11 -2.73 12.06
C GLN A 128 4.41 -3.99 11.22
N ASP A 129 3.53 -4.99 11.16
CA ASP A 129 3.76 -6.16 10.31
C ASP A 129 3.74 -5.79 8.82
N TYR A 130 2.96 -4.78 8.42
CA TYR A 130 2.96 -4.29 7.04
C TYR A 130 4.19 -3.43 6.70
N ALA A 131 4.78 -2.76 7.68
CA ALA A 131 6.00 -1.98 7.51
C ALA A 131 7.25 -2.87 7.43
N ALA A 132 7.25 -4.02 8.11
CA ALA A 132 8.38 -4.93 8.20
C ALA A 132 8.47 -5.99 7.08
N ILE A 133 7.43 -6.17 6.24
CA ILE A 133 7.47 -7.13 5.12
C ILE A 133 8.62 -6.83 4.14
N ASP A 134 9.00 -5.56 3.97
CA ASP A 134 10.14 -5.20 3.11
C ASP A 134 11.49 -5.17 3.86
N ASP A 135 11.50 -5.19 5.20
CA ASP A 135 12.73 -5.13 6.02
C ASP A 135 13.36 -6.52 6.26
N GLU A 136 12.65 -7.62 5.99
CA GLU A 136 13.11 -8.99 6.30
C GLU A 136 14.12 -9.59 5.28
N LEU A 137 14.65 -8.79 4.36
CA LEU A 137 15.63 -9.24 3.35
C LEU A 137 16.88 -8.34 3.30
N THR A 138 17.51 -8.13 4.47
CA THR A 138 18.89 -7.64 4.56
C THR A 138 19.88 -8.80 4.43
#